data_AF-A0A1E8QAR9-F1
#
_entry.id   AF-A0A1E8QAR9-F1
#
_cell.length_a   1.000
_cell.length_b   1.000
_cell.length_c   1.000
_cell.angle_alpha   90.00
_cell.angle_beta   90.00
_cell.angle_gamma   90.00
#
_symmetry.space_group_name_H-M   'P 1'
#
loop_
_entity.id
_entity.type
_entity.pdbx_description
1 polymer ?
#
loop_
_entity_poly.entity_id
_entity_poly.type
_entity_poly.pdbx_seq_one_letter_code
_entity_poly.pdbx_strand_id
1 'polypeptide(L)'
;MATIGTTKALHVEGMAGNLLRLARAEAEMSQRELSEAAHVAETVIAEFESGALQPSLPELAKILAAVDLEMRIRLALYDDDDDVLDATESRLTPDQRARRRDKQDAFSEALRGGLDAD
;
A
#
# COMPACT_ATOMS: atom_id res chain seq x y z
N MET A 1 22.80 0.22 -9.45
CA MET A 1 21.97 0.41 -8.25
C MET A 1 20.54 0.08 -8.65
N ALA A 2 19.77 -0.57 -7.78
CA ALA A 2 18.36 -0.84 -8.05
C ALA A 2 17.61 0.48 -8.31
N THR A 3 16.62 0.46 -9.20
CA THR A 3 15.81 1.63 -9.56
C THR A 3 14.35 1.25 -9.38
N ILE A 4 13.69 1.93 -8.43
CA ILE A 4 12.30 1.67 -8.08
C ILE A 4 11.40 1.85 -9.31
N GLY A 5 10.76 0.76 -9.72
CA GLY A 5 9.73 0.74 -10.76
C GLY A 5 8.48 1.50 -10.32
N THR A 6 7.64 1.86 -11.29
CA THR A 6 6.38 2.56 -11.07
C THR A 6 5.47 1.89 -10.03
N THR A 7 5.40 0.55 -10.03
CA THR A 7 4.55 -0.21 -9.12
C THR A 7 5.05 -0.13 -7.68
N LYS A 8 6.37 -0.26 -7.45
CA LYS A 8 6.95 -0.09 -6.11
C LYS A 8 6.87 1.36 -5.63
N ALA A 9 7.04 2.34 -6.52
CA ALA A 9 6.94 3.75 -6.17
C ALA A 9 5.56 4.09 -5.58
N LEU A 10 4.48 3.62 -6.23
CA LEU A 10 3.11 3.80 -5.73
C LEU A 10 2.90 3.14 -4.35
N HIS A 11 3.45 1.95 -4.13
CA HIS A 11 3.39 1.30 -2.82
C HIS A 11 4.13 2.10 -1.74
N VAL A 12 5.29 2.66 -2.07
CA VAL A 12 6.07 3.50 -1.15
C VAL A 12 5.32 4.78 -0.80
N GLU A 13 4.71 5.45 -1.78
CA GLU A 13 3.92 6.67 -1.56
C GLU A 13 2.65 6.40 -0.71
N GLY A 14 2.02 5.24 -0.88
CA GLY A 14 0.84 4.85 -0.10
C GLY A 14 1.13 4.24 1.28
N MET A 15 2.41 3.98 1.61
CA MET A 15 2.79 3.14 2.74
C MET A 15 2.28 3.68 4.09
N ALA A 16 2.50 4.96 4.36
CA ALA A 16 2.10 5.57 5.63
C ALA A 16 0.57 5.58 5.80
N GLY A 17 -0.18 5.97 4.77
CA GLY A 17 -1.64 5.96 4.79
C GLY A 17 -2.21 4.55 4.93
N ASN A 18 -1.59 3.54 4.31
CA ASN A 18 -1.94 2.14 4.48
C ASN A 18 -1.73 1.65 5.91
N LEU A 19 -0.61 2.01 6.56
CA LEU A 19 -0.35 1.67 7.96
C LEU A 19 -1.38 2.30 8.90
N LEU A 20 -1.78 3.56 8.67
CA LEU A 20 -2.83 4.21 9.47
C LEU A 20 -4.20 3.53 9.31
N ARG A 21 -4.58 3.18 8.07
CA ARG A 21 -5.81 2.42 7.81
C ARG A 21 -5.80 1.07 8.53
N LEU A 22 -4.67 0.36 8.48
CA LEU A 22 -4.51 -0.93 9.15
C LEU A 22 -4.62 -0.77 10.67
N ALA A 23 -3.91 0.19 11.25
CA ALA A 23 -3.96 0.48 12.68
C ALA A 23 -5.40 0.80 13.15
N ARG A 24 -6.14 1.60 12.39
CA ARG A 24 -7.55 1.86 12.68
C ARG A 24 -8.43 0.62 12.57
N ALA A 25 -8.19 -0.22 11.57
CA ALA A 25 -8.96 -1.45 11.41
C ALA A 25 -8.71 -2.42 12.58
N GLU A 26 -7.46 -2.56 13.03
CA GLU A 26 -7.10 -3.39 14.19
C GLU A 26 -7.68 -2.86 15.50
N ALA A 27 -7.77 -1.53 15.65
CA ALA A 27 -8.34 -0.88 16.82
C ALA A 27 -9.86 -0.61 16.72
N GLU A 28 -10.51 -1.01 15.61
CA GLU A 28 -11.93 -0.73 15.31
C GLU A 28 -12.32 0.76 15.37
N MET A 29 -11.42 1.65 14.94
CA MET A 29 -11.58 3.10 15.04
C MET A 29 -11.96 3.77 13.72
N SER A 30 -12.78 4.82 13.80
CA SER A 30 -12.97 5.83 12.74
C SER A 30 -11.79 6.80 12.64
N GLN A 31 -11.71 7.59 11.55
CA GLN A 31 -10.69 8.64 11.41
C GLN A 31 -10.79 9.70 12.52
N ARG A 32 -12.02 10.03 12.93
CA ARG A 32 -12.31 10.95 14.03
C ARG A 32 -11.78 10.45 15.37
N GLU A 33 -11.99 9.16 15.68
CA GLU A 33 -11.50 8.57 16.92
C GLU A 33 -9.97 8.50 16.95
N LEU A 34 -9.32 8.16 15.83
CA LEU A 34 -7.86 8.20 15.74
C LEU A 34 -7.32 9.62 15.91
N SER A 35 -7.99 10.59 15.29
CA SER A 35 -7.69 12.02 15.43
C SER A 35 -7.71 12.46 16.90
N GLU A 36 -8.77 12.08 17.63
CA GLU A 36 -8.93 12.41 19.05
C GLU A 36 -7.84 11.76 19.90
N ALA A 37 -7.55 10.47 19.68
CA ALA A 37 -6.52 9.72 20.41
C ALA A 37 -5.11 10.28 20.17
N ALA A 38 -4.78 10.59 18.90
CA ALA A 38 -3.46 11.06 18.53
C ALA A 38 -3.25 12.58 18.72
N HIS A 39 -4.30 13.31 19.09
CA HIS A 39 -4.30 14.79 19.12
C HIS A 39 -3.87 15.42 17.79
N VAL A 40 -4.33 14.84 16.69
CA VAL A 40 -4.11 15.31 15.32
C VAL A 40 -5.45 15.70 14.72
N ALA A 41 -5.50 16.76 13.90
CA ALA A 41 -6.73 17.16 13.24
C ALA A 41 -7.25 16.02 12.32
N GLU A 42 -8.56 15.77 12.35
CA GLU A 42 -9.20 14.73 11.52
C GLU A 42 -8.89 14.91 10.01
N THR A 43 -8.84 16.16 9.54
CA THR A 43 -8.46 16.48 8.15
C THR A 43 -7.05 16.01 7.82
N VAL A 44 -6.10 16.12 8.75
CA VAL A 44 -4.72 15.68 8.57
C VAL A 44 -4.64 14.16 8.53
N ILE A 45 -5.42 13.45 9.36
CA ILE A 45 -5.54 11.99 9.29
C ILE A 45 -6.10 11.56 7.93
N ALA A 46 -7.12 12.24 7.41
CA ALA A 46 -7.68 11.95 6.10
C ALA A 46 -6.68 12.24 4.95
N GLU A 47 -5.90 13.31 5.03
CA GLU A 47 -4.84 13.63 4.08
C GLU A 47 -3.70 12.61 4.12
N PHE A 48 -3.32 12.13 5.30
CA PHE A 48 -2.34 11.04 5.45
C PHE A 48 -2.86 9.73 4.85
N GLU A 49 -4.11 9.34 5.15
CA GLU A 49 -4.67 8.10 4.61
C GLU A 49 -4.82 8.16 3.09
N SER A 50 -5.25 9.29 2.52
CA SER A 50 -5.37 9.45 1.07
C SER A 50 -4.01 9.56 0.36
N GLY A 51 -2.93 9.80 1.09
CA GLY A 51 -1.60 10.06 0.54
C GLY A 51 -1.42 11.49 0.02
N ALA A 52 -2.41 12.36 0.19
CA ALA A 52 -2.32 13.78 -0.16
C ALA A 52 -1.27 14.52 0.68
N LEU A 53 -1.04 14.05 1.91
CA LEU A 53 0.03 14.48 2.79
C LEU A 53 0.80 13.25 3.29
N GLN A 54 2.12 13.38 3.46
CA GLN A 54 2.96 12.30 4.00
C GLN A 54 3.46 12.67 5.39
N PRO A 55 3.18 11.86 6.43
CA PRO A 55 3.76 12.09 7.74
C PRO A 55 5.26 11.76 7.72
N SER A 56 6.04 12.48 8.51
CA SER A 56 7.38 12.03 8.86
C SER A 56 7.31 10.74 9.69
N LEU A 57 8.39 9.93 9.70
CA LEU A 57 8.45 8.72 10.51
C LEU A 57 8.16 8.99 12.01
N PRO A 58 8.66 10.07 12.64
CA PRO A 58 8.30 10.39 14.02
C PRO A 58 6.83 10.75 14.23
N GLU A 59 6.18 11.41 13.27
CA GLU A 59 4.74 11.71 13.36
C GLU A 59 3.92 10.43 13.27
N LEU A 60 4.23 9.57 12.29
CA LEU A 60 3.57 8.28 12.14
C LEU A 60 3.74 7.42 13.41
N ALA A 61 4.95 7.36 13.97
CA ALA A 61 5.22 6.63 15.20
C ALA A 61 4.38 7.13 16.38
N LYS A 62 4.21 8.45 16.53
CA LYS A 62 3.39 9.04 17.60
C LYS A 62 1.91 8.73 17.43
N ILE A 63 1.39 8.78 16.21
CA ILE A 63 0.00 8.44 15.93
C ILE A 63 -0.27 6.97 16.25
N LEU A 64 0.63 6.06 15.86
CA LEU A 64 0.52 4.63 16.17
C LEU A 64 0.61 4.37 17.69
N ALA A 65 1.50 5.07 18.39
CA ALA A 65 1.62 4.94 19.84
C ALA A 65 0.36 5.39 20.59
N ALA A 66 -0.43 6.31 20.02
CA ALA A 66 -1.70 6.74 20.60
C ALA A 66 -2.79 5.65 20.58
N VAL A 67 -2.58 4.58 19.82
CA VAL A 67 -3.45 3.40 19.73
C VAL A 67 -2.73 2.12 20.17
N ASP A 68 -1.73 2.26 21.04
CA ASP A 68 -0.93 1.16 21.62
C ASP A 68 -0.17 0.30 20.58
N LEU A 69 0.15 0.88 19.42
CA LEU A 69 0.94 0.22 18.36
C LEU A 69 2.35 0.83 18.25
N GLU A 70 3.35 -0.02 18.01
CA GLU A 70 4.75 0.38 17.82
C GLU A 70 5.21 0.12 16.38
N MET A 71 5.69 1.16 15.69
CA MET A 71 6.34 1.01 14.39
C MET A 71 7.76 0.46 14.54
N ARG A 72 8.02 -0.73 13.97
CA ARG A 72 9.36 -1.34 13.92
C ARG A 72 9.88 -1.44 12.49
N ILE A 73 10.96 -0.71 12.20
CA ILE A 73 11.56 -0.65 10.87
C ILE A 73 12.77 -1.60 10.81
N ARG A 74 12.83 -2.43 9.77
CA ARG A 74 13.98 -3.31 9.49
C ARG A 74 14.39 -3.17 8.03
N LEU A 75 15.70 -3.30 7.78
CA LEU A 75 16.23 -3.36 6.43
C LEU A 75 16.08 -4.78 5.89
N ALA A 76 15.76 -4.88 4.60
CA ALA A 76 15.73 -6.12 3.85
C ALA A 76 16.56 -5.95 2.57
N LEU A 77 16.91 -7.07 1.94
CA LEU A 77 17.44 -7.02 0.59
C LEU A 77 16.38 -6.44 -0.34
N TYR A 78 16.83 -5.65 -1.30
CA TYR A 78 15.94 -5.10 -2.30
C TYR A 78 15.48 -6.22 -3.24
N ASP A 79 14.17 -6.45 -3.25
CA ASP A 79 13.49 -7.38 -4.15
C ASP A 79 13.06 -6.60 -5.39
N ASP A 80 13.59 -6.97 -6.57
CA ASP A 80 13.38 -6.29 -7.84
C ASP A 80 12.26 -6.91 -8.68
N ASP A 81 11.47 -7.85 -8.14
CA ASP A 81 10.41 -8.55 -8.89
C ASP A 81 9.46 -7.59 -9.63
N ASP A 82 8.91 -6.59 -8.93
CA ASP A 82 8.03 -5.60 -9.58
C ASP A 82 8.77 -4.72 -10.60
N ASP A 83 10.06 -4.44 -10.40
CA ASP A 83 10.83 -3.62 -11.34
C ASP A 83 11.07 -4.39 -12.63
N VAL A 84 11.34 -5.69 -12.52
CA VAL A 84 11.46 -6.61 -13.66
C VAL A 84 10.13 -6.71 -14.41
N LEU A 85 9.01 -6.76 -13.69
CA LEU A 85 7.67 -6.74 -14.29
C LEU A 85 7.42 -5.42 -15.04
N ASP A 86 7.62 -4.27 -14.39
CA ASP A 86 7.44 -2.94 -14.99
C ASP A 86 8.33 -2.74 -16.24
N ALA A 87 9.61 -3.14 -16.15
CA ALA A 87 10.54 -3.08 -17.27
C ALA A 87 10.11 -3.98 -18.43
N THR A 88 9.51 -5.13 -18.15
CA THR A 88 8.95 -6.01 -19.18
C THR A 88 7.70 -5.40 -19.81
N GLU A 89 6.81 -4.81 -19.02
CA GLU A 89 5.58 -4.17 -19.51
C GLU A 89 5.85 -2.97 -20.39
N SER A 90 6.83 -2.13 -20.03
CA SER A 90 7.21 -0.94 -20.82
C SER A 90 7.69 -1.26 -22.24
N ARG A 91 8.11 -2.50 -22.50
CA ARG A 91 8.56 -2.99 -23.81
C ARG A 91 7.43 -3.54 -24.68
N LEU A 92 6.21 -3.70 -24.14
CA LEU A 92 5.09 -4.29 -24.87
C LEU A 92 4.34 -3.26 -25.71
N THR A 93 3.97 -3.64 -26.93
CA THR A 93 3.05 -2.87 -27.76
C THR A 93 1.63 -2.87 -27.16
N PRO A 94 0.75 -1.93 -27.53
CA PRO A 94 -0.64 -1.92 -27.06
C PRO A 94 -1.37 -3.26 -27.23
N ASP A 95 -1.22 -3.91 -28.39
CA ASP A 95 -1.86 -5.21 -28.66
C ASP A 95 -1.29 -6.34 -27.79
N GLN A 96 0.02 -6.32 -27.52
CA GLN A 96 0.65 -7.30 -26.64
C GLN A 96 0.20 -7.11 -25.18
N ARG A 97 0.03 -5.85 -24.74
CA ARG A 97 -0.52 -5.53 -23.41
C ARG A 97 -1.95 -6.02 -23.25
N ALA A 98 -2.81 -5.78 -24.26
CA ALA A 98 -4.20 -6.25 -24.25
C ALA A 98 -4.28 -7.78 -24.13
N ARG A 99 -3.55 -8.51 -24.99
CA ARG A 99 -3.52 -9.99 -24.93
C ARG A 99 -2.99 -10.54 -23.61
N ARG A 100 -2.04 -9.85 -22.96
CA ARG A 100 -1.51 -10.26 -21.66
C ARG A 100 -2.54 -10.03 -20.56
N ARG A 101 -3.25 -8.91 -20.59
CA ARG A 101 -4.36 -8.61 -19.65
C ARG A 101 -5.46 -9.65 -19.75
N ASP A 102 -5.91 -9.98 -20.96
CA ASP A 102 -6.94 -11.01 -21.17
C ASP A 102 -6.53 -12.37 -20.54
N LYS A 103 -5.24 -12.73 -20.65
CA LYS A 103 -4.71 -13.95 -20.02
C LYS A 103 -4.63 -13.85 -18.50
N GLN A 104 -4.26 -12.70 -17.96
CA GLN A 104 -4.20 -12.46 -16.51
C GLN A 104 -5.59 -12.49 -15.88
N ASP A 105 -6.58 -11.92 -16.57
CA ASP A 105 -7.99 -11.91 -16.14
C ASP A 105 -8.53 -13.34 -16.13
N ALA A 106 -8.35 -14.09 -17.23
CA ALA A 106 -8.75 -15.49 -17.30
C ALA A 106 -8.07 -16.37 -16.23
N PHE A 107 -6.79 -16.14 -15.94
CA PHE A 107 -6.07 -16.83 -14.87
C PHE A 107 -6.63 -16.48 -13.48
N SER A 108 -6.93 -15.21 -13.23
CA SER A 108 -7.49 -14.74 -11.96
C SER A 108 -8.91 -15.28 -11.72
N GLU A 109 -9.73 -15.34 -12.76
CA GLU A 109 -11.07 -15.95 -12.72
C GLU A 109 -10.99 -17.46 -12.41
N ALA A 110 -10.08 -18.18 -13.06
CA ALA A 110 -9.87 -19.60 -12.81
C ALA A 110 -9.43 -19.88 -11.36
N LEU A 111 -8.56 -19.02 -10.80
CA LEU A 111 -8.13 -19.09 -9.40
C LEU A 111 -9.28 -18.87 -8.42
N ARG A 112 -10.15 -17.87 -8.67
CA ARG A 112 -11.35 -17.64 -7.82
C ARG A 112 -12.32 -18.81 -7.87
N GLY A 113 -12.63 -19.31 -9.06
CA GLY A 113 -13.54 -20.45 -9.23
C GLY A 113 -13.01 -21.76 -8.62
N GLY A 114 -11.69 -21.89 -8.43
CA GLY A 114 -11.09 -23.03 -7.74
C GLY A 114 -11.08 -22.91 -6.21
N LEU A 115 -11.16 -21.71 -5.65
CA LEU A 115 -11.21 -21.46 -4.20
C LEU A 115 -12.63 -21.56 -3.63
N ASP A 116 -13.66 -21.36 -4.47
CA ASP A 116 -15.08 -21.51 -4.10
C ASP A 116 -15.58 -22.97 -4.22
N ALA A 117 -14.69 -23.92 -4.56
CA ALA A 117 -15.02 -25.31 -4.85
C ALA A 117 -14.75 -26.30 -3.69
N ASP A 118 -14.52 -25.80 -2.46
CA ASP A 118 -14.26 -26.61 -1.26
C ASP A 118 -15.18 -26.23 -0.09
#